data_AF-A0A7X2J0J3-F1
#
_entry.id   AF-A0A7X2J0J3-F1
#
_cell.length_a   1.000
_cell.length_b   1.000
_cell.length_c   1.000
_cell.angle_alpha   90.00
_cell.angle_beta   90.00
_cell.angle_gamma   90.00
#
_symmetry.space_group_name_H-M   'P 1'
#
loop_
_entity.id
_entity.type
_entity.pdbx_description
1 polymer ?
#
loop_
_entity_poly.entity_id
_entity_poly.type
_entity_poly.pdbx_seq_one_letter_code
_entity_poly.pdbx_strand_id
1 'polypeptide(L)'
;MSKRSRNDVARDIAERSFFNKNWSNSKITEATQMAYNQALQRGATNGRHTVTVFGEKITVQLNNGTFQTAWGQHKYKLSDFGF
;
A
#
# COMPACT_ATOMS: atom_id res chain seq x y z
N MET A 1 21.67 -16.25 15.12
CA MET A 1 20.44 -15.61 14.59
C MET A 1 19.23 -16.38 15.10
N SER A 2 18.34 -15.76 15.86
CA SER A 2 17.07 -16.38 16.25
C SER A 2 16.17 -16.50 15.02
N LYS A 3 15.69 -17.71 14.71
CA LYS A 3 14.68 -17.91 13.66
C LYS A 3 13.37 -17.31 14.17
N ARG A 4 12.82 -16.31 13.46
CA ARG A 4 11.48 -15.79 13.73
C ARG A 4 10.47 -16.94 13.74
N SER A 5 9.58 -16.94 14.72
CA SER A 5 8.54 -17.97 14.79
C SER A 5 7.53 -17.77 13.66
N ARG A 6 6.84 -18.84 13.26
CA ARG A 6 5.75 -18.77 12.27
C ARG A 6 4.66 -17.76 12.68
N ASN A 7 4.40 -17.65 13.99
CA ASN A 7 3.43 -16.71 14.55
C ASN A 7 3.90 -15.25 14.40
N ASP A 8 5.20 -14.98 14.55
CA ASP A 8 5.75 -13.63 14.32
C ASP A 8 5.58 -13.21 12.86
N VAL A 9 5.83 -14.13 11.92
CA VAL A 9 5.67 -13.86 10.49
C VAL A 9 4.19 -13.66 10.13
N ALA A 10 3.30 -14.48 10.69
CA ALA A 10 1.85 -14.34 10.49
C ALA A 10 1.36 -12.95 10.93
N ARG A 11 1.81 -12.49 12.11
CA ARG A 11 1.46 -11.17 12.64
C ARG A 11 1.98 -10.05 11.75
N ASP A 12 3.25 -10.09 11.37
CA ASP A 12 3.88 -9.05 10.53
C ASP A 12 3.16 -8.90 9.17
N ILE A 13 2.76 -10.02 8.56
CA ILE A 13 2.03 -10.00 7.29
C ILE A 13 0.61 -9.45 7.47
N ALA A 14 -0.08 -9.85 8.54
CA ALA A 14 -1.45 -9.41 8.82
C ALA A 14 -1.55 -7.90 9.11
N GLU A 15 -0.52 -7.31 9.72
CA GLU A 15 -0.48 -5.87 10.02
C GLU A 15 -0.22 -5.00 8.78
N ARG A 16 0.47 -5.54 7.76
CA ARG A 16 0.81 -4.82 6.52
C ARG A 16 -0.30 -4.92 5.48
N SER A 17 -0.36 -3.96 4.56
CA SER A 17 -1.21 -4.05 3.38
C SER A 17 -0.44 -3.65 2.13
N PHE A 18 -0.93 -4.14 1.00
CA PHE A 18 -0.22 -4.13 -0.27
C PHE A 18 -1.19 -3.71 -1.38
N PHE A 19 -0.64 -3.41 -2.55
CA PHE A 19 -1.45 -3.30 -3.75
C PHE A 19 -2.14 -4.63 -4.09
N ASN A 20 -3.20 -4.57 -4.88
CA ASN A 20 -3.84 -5.78 -5.39
C ASN A 20 -2.81 -6.68 -6.07
N LYS A 21 -2.72 -7.93 -5.61
CA LYS A 21 -1.76 -8.93 -6.11
C LYS A 21 -1.92 -9.27 -7.59
N ASN A 22 -3.08 -8.96 -8.18
CA ASN A 22 -3.38 -9.21 -9.59
C ASN A 22 -3.05 -8.02 -10.50
N TRP A 23 -2.55 -6.91 -9.97
CA TRP A 23 -2.16 -5.76 -10.79
C TRP A 23 -0.76 -5.92 -11.36
N SER A 24 -0.59 -5.49 -12.62
CA SER A 24 0.73 -5.32 -13.20
C SER A 24 1.48 -4.18 -12.51
N ASN A 25 2.82 -4.19 -12.63
CA ASN A 25 3.64 -3.07 -12.15
C ASN A 25 3.22 -1.74 -12.79
N SER A 26 2.89 -1.73 -14.08
CA SER A 26 2.41 -0.52 -14.76
C SER A 26 1.13 0.03 -14.14
N LYS A 27 0.17 -0.83 -13.81
CA LYS A 27 -1.09 -0.44 -13.17
C LYS A 27 -0.87 0.07 -11.75
N ILE A 28 0.08 -0.51 -11.01
CA ILE A 28 0.49 -0.02 -9.68
C ILE A 28 1.10 1.39 -9.78
N THR A 29 1.99 1.62 -10.74
CA THR A 29 2.59 2.94 -11.00
C THR A 29 1.52 3.97 -11.34
N GLU A 30 0.61 3.63 -12.26
CA GLU A 30 -0.49 4.51 -12.67
C GLU A 30 -1.40 4.83 -11.47
N ALA A 31 -1.80 3.80 -10.70
CA ALA A 31 -2.64 4.00 -9.52
C ALA A 31 -1.98 4.88 -8.47
N THR A 32 -0.66 4.74 -8.28
CA THR A 32 0.12 5.56 -7.36
C THR A 32 0.15 7.03 -7.81
N GLN A 33 0.40 7.28 -9.09
CA GLN A 33 0.41 8.64 -9.65
C GLN A 33 -0.97 9.30 -9.55
N MET A 34 -2.03 8.57 -9.90
CA MET A 34 -3.41 9.06 -9.78
C MET A 34 -3.75 9.37 -8.32
N ALA A 35 -3.37 8.49 -7.39
CA ALA A 35 -3.66 8.69 -5.98
C ALA A 35 -2.93 9.91 -5.40
N TYR A 36 -1.65 10.09 -5.76
CA TYR A 36 -0.87 11.26 -5.40
C TYR A 36 -1.49 12.55 -5.94
N ASN A 37 -1.82 12.59 -7.24
CA ASN A 37 -2.42 13.76 -7.88
C ASN A 37 -3.77 14.12 -7.24
N GLN A 38 -4.62 13.14 -6.96
CA GLN A 38 -5.89 13.37 -6.27
C GLN A 38 -5.68 13.90 -4.84
N ALA A 39 -4.68 13.42 -4.12
CA ALA A 39 -4.35 13.93 -2.79
C ALA A 39 -3.93 15.41 -2.87
N LEU A 40 -3.03 15.76 -3.79
CA LEU A 40 -2.60 17.16 -3.99
C LEU A 40 -3.75 18.07 -4.39
N GLN A 41 -4.64 17.63 -5.29
CA GLN A 41 -5.85 18.38 -5.69
C GLN A 41 -6.78 18.68 -4.51
N ARG A 42 -6.74 17.87 -3.45
CA ARG A 42 -7.49 18.07 -2.20
C ARG A 42 -6.72 18.91 -1.16
N GLY A 43 -5.58 19.49 -1.55
CA GLY A 43 -4.74 20.30 -0.67
C GLY A 43 -3.86 19.50 0.30
N ALA A 44 -3.70 18.20 0.08
CA ALA A 44 -2.85 17.37 0.94
C ALA A 44 -1.37 17.72 0.76
N THR A 45 -0.69 18.02 1.86
CA THR A 45 0.77 18.27 1.86
C THR A 45 1.53 17.30 2.77
N ASN A 46 0.91 16.81 3.84
CA ASN A 46 1.57 15.98 4.84
C ASN A 46 0.70 14.82 5.28
N GLY A 47 1.31 13.71 5.71
CA GLY A 47 0.59 12.58 6.29
C GLY A 47 0.07 11.58 5.26
N ARG A 48 -0.82 10.69 5.71
CA ARG A 48 -1.41 9.61 4.92
C ARG A 48 -2.74 10.02 4.34
N HIS A 49 -2.91 9.83 3.03
CA HIS A 49 -4.11 10.18 2.31
C HIS A 49 -4.60 8.98 1.54
N THR A 50 -5.86 8.60 1.76
CA THR A 50 -6.47 7.46 1.07
C THR A 50 -7.50 7.95 0.07
N VAL A 51 -7.36 7.51 -1.17
CA VAL A 51 -8.29 7.81 -2.26
C VAL A 51 -8.66 6.54 -3.01
N THR A 52 -9.67 6.62 -3.87
CA THR A 52 -10.12 5.47 -4.67
C THR A 52 -9.57 5.60 -6.08
N VAL A 53 -8.88 4.57 -6.55
CA VAL A 53 -8.34 4.45 -7.91
C VAL A 53 -8.64 3.07 -8.45
N PHE A 54 -9.19 2.98 -9.67
CA PHE A 54 -9.65 1.72 -10.27
C PHE A 54 -10.58 0.88 -9.38
N GLY A 55 -11.40 1.55 -8.56
CA GLY A 55 -12.31 0.89 -7.61
C GLY A 55 -11.65 0.40 -6.31
N GLU A 56 -10.34 0.64 -6.12
CA GLU A 56 -9.62 0.24 -4.90
C GLU A 56 -9.09 1.42 -4.11
N LYS A 57 -8.99 1.24 -2.78
CA LYS A 57 -8.40 2.23 -1.88
C LYS A 57 -6.88 2.17 -1.95
N ILE A 58 -6.27 3.29 -2.37
CA ILE A 58 -4.82 3.49 -2.39
C ILE A 58 -4.48 4.58 -1.39
N THR A 59 -3.53 4.28 -0.50
CA THR A 59 -2.99 5.24 0.46
C THR A 59 -1.64 5.75 -0.04
N VAL A 60 -1.46 7.07 -0.04
CA VAL A 60 -0.17 7.74 -0.29
C VAL A 60 0.29 8.45 0.98
N GLN A 61 1.59 8.43 1.25
CA GLN A 61 2.23 9.21 2.29
C GLN A 61 2.94 10.40 1.66
N LEU A 62 2.65 11.60 2.16
CA LEU A 62 3.26 12.85 1.73
C LEU A 62 4.07 13.48 2.86
N ASN A 63 5.09 14.24 2.46
CA ASN A 63 5.83 15.15 3.33
C ASN A 63 6.08 16.46 2.55
N ASN A 64 5.50 17.56 3.02
CA ASN A 64 5.54 18.88 2.37
C ASN A 64 5.23 18.85 0.86
N GLY A 65 4.15 18.16 0.49
CA GLY A 65 3.70 17.97 -0.88
C GLY A 65 4.50 16.93 -1.67
N THR A 66 5.61 16.43 -1.13
CA THR A 66 6.47 15.44 -1.80
C THR A 66 5.99 14.03 -1.52
N PHE A 67 5.85 13.23 -2.58
CA PHE A 67 5.57 11.79 -2.48
C PHE A 67 6.66 11.05 -1.68
N GLN A 68 6.25 10.19 -0.75
CA GLN A 68 7.17 9.33 0.00
C GLN A 68 6.98 7.85 -0.36
N THR A 69 5.76 7.35 -0.23
CA THR A 69 5.43 5.95 -0.51
C THR A 69 3.92 5.77 -0.71
N ALA A 70 3.51 4.63 -1.25
CA ALA A 70 2.12 4.26 -1.44
C ALA A 70 1.88 2.77 -1.22
N TRP A 71 0.66 2.42 -0.83
CA TRP A 71 0.22 1.04 -0.66
C TRP A 71 -1.29 0.90 -0.85
N GLY A 72 -1.75 -0.29 -1.25
CA GLY A 72 -3.18 -0.64 -1.30
C GLY A 72 -3.69 -1.27 0.00
N GLN A 73 -4.89 -1.83 -0.04
CA GLN A 73 -5.53 -2.49 1.11
C GLN A 73 -5.48 -4.02 1.06
N HIS A 74 -4.78 -4.61 0.08
CA HIS A 74 -4.67 -6.06 -0.04
C HIS A 74 -3.91 -6.65 1.15
N LYS A 75 -4.44 -7.73 1.73
CA LYS A 75 -3.84 -8.45 2.85
C LYS A 75 -3.41 -9.83 2.36
N TYR A 76 -2.13 -10.16 2.50
CA TYR A 76 -1.65 -11.52 2.32
C TYR A 76 -1.92 -12.36 3.58
N LYS A 77 -1.98 -13.67 3.39
CA LYS A 77 -1.96 -14.68 4.44
C LYS A 77 -0.72 -15.56 4.26
N LEU A 78 -0.32 -16.28 5.30
CA LEU A 78 0.78 -17.25 5.21
C LEU A 78 0.56 -18.29 4.09
N SER A 79 -0.70 -18.68 3.88
CA SER A 79 -1.09 -19.62 2.82
C SER A 79 -0.80 -19.10 1.41
N ASP A 80 -0.76 -17.77 1.19
CA ASP A 80 -0.38 -17.19 -0.11
C ASP A 80 1.11 -17.47 -0.45
N PHE A 81 1.90 -17.90 0.54
CA PHE A 81 3.33 -18.23 0.38
C PHE A 81 3.62 -19.72 0.57
N GLY A 82 2.59 -20.58 0.57
CA GLY A 82 2.75 -22.04 0.69
C GLY A 82 3.02 -22.55 2.12
N PHE A 83 2.68 -21.78 3.15
CA PHE A 83 2.77 -22.20 4.55
C PHE A 83 1.46 -22.73 5.10
#